data_AF-A0A6L9ZF39-F1
#
_entry.id   AF-A0A6L9ZF39-F1
#
_cell.length_a   1.000
_cell.length_b   1.000
_cell.length_c   1.000
_cell.angle_alpha   90.00
_cell.angle_beta   90.00
_cell.angle_gamma   90.00
#
_symmetry.space_group_name_H-M   'P 1'
#
loop_
_entity.id
_entity.type
_entity.pdbx_description
1 polymer ?
#
loop_
_entity_poly.entity_id
_entity_poly.type
_entity_poly.pdbx_seq_one_letter_code
_entity_poly.pdbx_strand_id
1 'polypeptide(L)'
;MRLHSRLYRYCWLGLLVMILPLSACSSDPSPEQQLEQNQERWETQKLDNYRYRLQVACYCIGDVTKPVVVEIRNGETTSIVAADSGKPVNRKFFDNYDSVSKLFDVVQKAIDQDYYKLDVTYDPTLGYPTKIDMDYRAEIADDERTLTIDNLEVSKNNK
;
A
#
# COMPACT_ATOMS: atom_id res chain seq x y z
N MET A 1 61.78 -4.07 -59.48
CA MET A 1 60.87 -5.24 -59.47
C MET A 1 61.35 -6.17 -58.36
N ARG A 2 60.44 -6.57 -57.46
CA ARG A 2 60.63 -7.42 -56.26
C ARG A 2 61.27 -6.74 -55.02
N LEU A 3 60.43 -6.18 -54.16
CA LEU A 3 60.72 -6.08 -52.72
C LEU A 3 60.46 -7.44 -52.07
N HIS A 4 61.33 -7.86 -51.15
CA HIS A 4 61.10 -8.97 -50.23
C HIS A 4 61.23 -8.48 -48.78
N SER A 5 60.18 -8.76 -48.02
CA SER A 5 60.12 -9.15 -46.60
C SER A 5 60.89 -8.34 -45.54
N ARG A 6 60.18 -7.88 -44.50
CA ARG A 6 60.14 -8.56 -43.19
C ARG A 6 59.06 -7.96 -42.27
N LEU A 7 58.44 -8.87 -41.54
CA LEU A 7 57.42 -8.74 -40.50
C LEU A 7 57.78 -7.71 -39.40
N TYR A 8 56.76 -7.08 -38.78
CA TYR A 8 56.57 -6.96 -37.31
C TYR A 8 55.29 -6.12 -37.05
N ARG A 9 54.23 -6.74 -36.52
CA ARG A 9 53.86 -6.88 -35.09
C ARG A 9 52.86 -5.80 -34.65
N TYR A 10 51.62 -6.26 -34.52
CA TYR A 10 50.49 -5.75 -33.76
C TYR A 10 50.76 -4.51 -32.89
N CYS A 11 50.06 -3.41 -33.19
CA CYS A 11 49.64 -2.43 -32.20
C CYS A 11 48.12 -2.39 -32.22
N TRP A 12 47.51 -3.47 -31.72
CA TRP A 12 46.08 -3.49 -31.44
C TRP A 12 45.92 -2.62 -30.18
N LEU A 13 45.56 -1.35 -30.37
CA LEU A 13 45.09 -0.47 -29.30
C LEU A 13 43.81 -1.08 -28.72
N GLY A 14 43.97 -1.97 -27.75
CA GLY A 14 42.88 -2.43 -26.90
C GLY A 14 42.46 -1.26 -26.01
N LEU A 15 41.42 -0.54 -26.42
CA LEU A 15 40.68 0.35 -25.53
C LEU A 15 39.96 -0.55 -24.52
N LEU A 16 40.58 -0.78 -23.36
CA LEU A 16 39.96 -1.50 -22.25
C LEU A 16 38.86 -0.59 -21.67
N VAL A 17 37.65 -0.69 -22.22
CA VAL A 17 36.44 -0.09 -21.64
C VAL A 17 36.18 -0.83 -20.34
N MET A 18 36.65 -0.26 -19.24
CA MET A 18 36.30 -0.70 -17.89
C MET A 18 34.83 -0.38 -17.68
N ILE A 19 33.97 -1.38 -17.92
CA ILE A 19 32.54 -1.32 -17.60
C ILE A 19 32.47 -1.28 -16.07
N LEU A 20 32.33 -0.08 -15.51
CA LEU A 20 31.96 0.12 -14.12
C LEU A 20 30.56 -0.47 -13.93
N PRO A 21 30.37 -1.54 -13.13
CA PRO A 21 29.03 -1.96 -12.77
C PRO A 21 28.41 -0.82 -11.96
N LEU A 22 27.39 -0.17 -12.52
CA LEU A 22 26.49 0.68 -11.75
C LEU A 22 25.77 -0.23 -10.75
N SER A 23 26.35 -0.37 -9.56
CA SER A 23 25.60 -0.85 -8.40
C SER A 23 24.52 0.18 -8.13
N ALA A 24 23.32 -0.07 -8.65
CA ALA A 24 22.13 0.65 -8.23
C ALA A 24 21.96 0.36 -6.73
N CYS A 25 22.32 1.33 -5.88
CA CYS A 25 21.87 1.32 -4.51
C CYS A 25 20.34 1.39 -4.54
N SER A 26 19.68 0.26 -4.26
CA SER A 26 18.26 0.27 -3.95
C SER A 26 18.12 0.81 -2.52
N SER A 27 17.85 2.12 -2.39
CA SER A 27 17.30 2.63 -1.15
C SER A 27 15.88 2.08 -0.99
N ASP A 28 15.50 1.75 0.24
CA ASP A 28 14.11 1.42 0.52
C ASP A 28 13.20 2.60 0.14
N PRO A 29 12.05 2.34 -0.50
CA PRO A 29 11.14 3.41 -0.91
C PRO A 29 10.61 4.15 0.32
N SER A 30 10.49 5.48 0.23
CA SER A 30 9.88 6.28 1.29
C SER A 30 8.40 5.90 1.49
N PRO A 31 7.79 6.22 2.65
CA PRO A 31 6.36 6.01 2.85
C PRO A 31 5.48 6.62 1.75
N GLU A 32 5.82 7.81 1.25
CA GLU A 32 5.14 8.48 0.13
C GLU A 32 5.24 7.66 -1.16
N GLN A 33 6.44 7.16 -1.48
CA GLN A 33 6.66 6.35 -2.68
C GLN A 33 5.92 5.02 -2.59
N GLN A 34 5.89 4.40 -1.40
CA GLN A 34 5.12 3.18 -1.17
C GLN A 34 3.61 3.43 -1.30
N LEU A 35 3.11 4.54 -0.76
CA LEU A 35 1.71 4.94 -0.87
C LEU A 35 1.31 5.14 -2.33
N GLU A 36 2.06 5.96 -3.08
CA GLU A 36 1.78 6.26 -4.49
C GLU A 36 1.75 4.98 -5.35
N GLN A 37 2.77 4.13 -5.24
CA GLN A 37 2.86 2.89 -6.03
C GLN A 37 1.70 1.92 -5.74
N ASN A 38 1.29 1.80 -4.49
CA ASN A 38 0.24 0.88 -4.09
C ASN A 38 -1.16 1.44 -4.41
N GLN A 39 -1.34 2.76 -4.31
CA GLN A 39 -2.55 3.43 -4.75
C GLN A 39 -2.74 3.30 -6.27
N GLU A 40 -1.70 3.52 -7.07
CA GLU A 40 -1.74 3.32 -8.53
C GLU A 40 -2.09 1.86 -8.89
N ARG A 41 -1.49 0.89 -8.17
CA ARG A 41 -1.78 -0.53 -8.34
C ARG A 41 -3.26 -0.83 -8.09
N TRP A 42 -3.83 -0.26 -7.03
CA TRP A 42 -5.25 -0.40 -6.70
C TRP A 42 -6.16 0.23 -7.74
N GLU A 43 -5.89 1.48 -8.12
CA GLU A 43 -6.71 2.22 -9.09
C GLU A 43 -6.73 1.56 -10.47
N THR A 44 -5.61 0.94 -10.87
CA THR A 44 -5.50 0.17 -12.13
C THR A 44 -6.43 -1.04 -12.15
N GLN A 45 -6.82 -1.58 -10.99
CA GLN A 45 -7.78 -2.70 -10.92
C GLN A 45 -9.19 -2.29 -11.35
N LYS A 46 -9.53 -0.99 -11.26
CA LYS A 46 -10.85 -0.44 -11.60
C LYS A 46 -12.00 -1.16 -10.88
N LEU A 47 -11.79 -1.48 -9.61
CA LEU A 47 -12.77 -2.16 -8.77
C LEU A 47 -13.78 -1.16 -8.20
N ASP A 48 -15.04 -1.32 -8.59
CA ASP A 48 -16.17 -0.52 -8.11
C ASP A 48 -17.12 -1.32 -7.19
N ASN A 49 -16.95 -2.65 -7.15
CA ASN A 49 -17.82 -3.58 -6.44
C ASN A 49 -16.99 -4.61 -5.67
N TYR A 50 -16.90 -4.45 -4.35
CA TYR A 50 -16.13 -5.34 -3.49
C TYR A 50 -16.63 -5.25 -2.06
N ARG A 51 -16.22 -6.21 -1.23
CA ARG A 51 -16.38 -6.16 0.22
C ARG A 51 -15.07 -6.51 0.88
N TYR A 52 -14.87 -6.07 2.11
CA TYR A 52 -13.73 -6.47 2.94
C TYR A 52 -14.13 -6.52 4.41
N ARG A 53 -13.36 -7.27 5.20
CA ARG A 53 -13.45 -7.23 6.66
C ARG A 53 -12.49 -6.16 7.17
N LEU A 54 -12.95 -5.37 8.13
CA LEU A 54 -12.19 -4.33 8.80
C LEU A 54 -12.22 -4.57 10.30
N GLN A 55 -11.08 -4.38 10.96
CA GLN A 55 -10.99 -4.35 12.42
C GLN A 55 -10.15 -3.15 12.85
N VAL A 56 -10.68 -2.42 13.84
CA VAL A 56 -10.00 -1.29 14.47
C VAL A 56 -9.52 -1.73 15.85
N ALA A 57 -8.23 -1.62 16.10
CA ALA A 57 -7.66 -1.77 17.44
C ALA A 57 -7.23 -0.39 17.94
N CYS A 58 -7.78 0.02 19.07
CA CYS A 58 -7.47 1.25 19.79
C CYS A 58 -8.02 1.14 21.21
N TYR A 59 -7.60 2.03 22.10
CA TYR A 59 -8.21 2.18 23.43
C TYR A 59 -9.54 2.95 23.35
N CYS A 60 -10.45 2.45 22.51
CA CYS A 60 -11.77 3.01 22.28
C CYS A 60 -12.84 2.17 23.00
N ILE A 61 -13.89 2.82 23.50
CA ILE A 61 -14.99 2.12 24.18
C ILE A 61 -16.04 1.65 23.16
N GLY A 62 -16.58 0.45 23.39
CA GLY A 62 -17.77 -0.05 22.68
C GLY A 62 -17.48 -0.95 21.49
N ASP A 63 -18.47 -1.12 20.62
CA ASP A 63 -18.42 -2.09 19.52
C ASP A 63 -17.53 -1.65 18.33
N VAL A 64 -16.89 -0.49 18.40
CA VAL A 64 -15.99 0.02 17.34
C VAL A 64 -14.78 -0.90 17.11
N THR A 65 -14.36 -1.65 18.15
CA THR A 65 -13.20 -2.55 18.07
C THR A 65 -13.55 -3.94 17.53
N LYS A 66 -14.86 -4.25 17.40
CA LYS A 66 -15.31 -5.51 16.83
C LYS A 66 -15.17 -5.47 15.30
N PRO A 67 -14.79 -6.59 14.66
CA PRO A 67 -14.71 -6.64 13.21
C PRO A 67 -16.04 -6.35 12.53
N VAL A 68 -15.99 -5.61 11.43
CA VAL A 68 -17.11 -5.32 10.55
C VAL A 68 -16.83 -5.78 9.13
N VAL A 69 -17.88 -6.00 8.35
CA VAL A 69 -17.82 -6.19 6.90
C VAL A 69 -18.32 -4.91 6.26
N VAL A 70 -17.49 -4.33 5.39
CA VAL A 70 -17.79 -3.13 4.61
C VAL A 70 -18.09 -3.56 3.18
N GLU A 71 -19.22 -3.11 2.63
CA GLU A 71 -19.64 -3.44 1.27
C GLU A 71 -19.71 -2.18 0.40
N ILE A 72 -19.03 -2.24 -0.74
CA ILE A 72 -18.91 -1.17 -1.73
C ILE A 72 -19.63 -1.61 -3.01
N ARG A 73 -20.50 -0.74 -3.51
CA ARG A 73 -21.21 -0.91 -4.78
C ARG A 73 -21.11 0.38 -5.58
N ASN A 74 -20.75 0.27 -6.85
CA ASN A 74 -20.54 1.42 -7.74
C ASN A 74 -19.61 2.49 -7.15
N GLY A 75 -18.57 2.05 -6.43
CA GLY A 75 -17.60 2.94 -5.76
C GLY A 75 -18.07 3.56 -4.45
N GLU A 76 -19.31 3.31 -4.01
CA GLU A 76 -19.87 3.87 -2.78
C GLU A 76 -20.09 2.81 -1.70
N THR A 77 -19.84 3.17 -0.45
CA THR A 77 -20.10 2.30 0.71
C THR A 77 -21.60 2.16 0.95
N THR A 78 -22.13 0.98 0.68
CA THR A 78 -23.57 0.68 0.77
C THR A 78 -23.96 0.05 2.11
N SER A 79 -23.06 -0.74 2.72
CA SER A 79 -23.34 -1.43 3.97
C SER A 79 -22.11 -1.52 4.86
N ILE A 80 -22.35 -1.44 6.18
CA ILE A 80 -21.38 -1.80 7.21
C ILE A 80 -22.13 -2.60 8.27
N VAL A 81 -21.72 -3.85 8.46
CA VAL A 81 -22.36 -4.79 9.40
C VAL A 81 -21.33 -5.45 10.29
N ALA A 82 -21.72 -5.81 11.51
CA ALA A 82 -20.87 -6.58 12.41
C ALA A 82 -20.56 -7.96 11.78
N ALA A 83 -19.28 -8.35 11.75
CA ALA A 83 -18.86 -9.57 11.07
C ALA A 83 -19.40 -10.85 11.75
N ASP A 84 -19.70 -10.79 13.04
CA ASP A 84 -20.20 -11.92 13.83
C ASP A 84 -21.70 -12.21 13.65
N SER A 85 -22.49 -11.17 13.41
CA SER A 85 -23.95 -11.21 13.49
C SER A 85 -24.65 -10.70 12.24
N GLY A 86 -23.93 -10.05 11.33
CA GLY A 86 -24.49 -9.44 10.12
C GLY A 86 -25.44 -8.27 10.40
N LYS A 87 -25.52 -7.79 11.65
CA LYS A 87 -26.39 -6.68 12.03
C LYS A 87 -25.75 -5.34 11.65
N PRO A 88 -26.55 -4.34 11.23
CA PRO A 88 -26.04 -2.99 10.99
C PRO A 88 -25.37 -2.41 12.24
N VAL A 89 -24.28 -1.67 12.03
CA VAL A 89 -23.57 -0.92 13.08
C VAL A 89 -23.79 0.58 12.93
N ASN A 90 -23.36 1.37 13.92
CA ASN A 90 -23.29 2.81 13.76
C ASN A 90 -22.16 3.17 12.78
N ARG A 91 -22.53 3.46 11.53
CA ARG A 91 -21.59 3.77 10.43
C ARG A 91 -20.63 4.92 10.75
N LYS A 92 -21.04 5.89 11.57
CA LYS A 92 -20.23 7.06 11.95
C LYS A 92 -18.87 6.72 12.54
N PHE A 93 -18.73 5.56 13.16
CA PHE A 93 -17.44 5.13 13.70
C PHE A 93 -16.41 4.81 12.60
N PHE A 94 -16.87 4.48 11.39
CA PHE A 94 -16.07 3.95 10.29
C PHE A 94 -15.93 4.92 9.10
N ASP A 95 -16.61 6.09 9.12
CA ASP A 95 -16.70 7.03 7.99
C ASP A 95 -15.34 7.46 7.38
N ASN A 96 -14.25 7.38 8.14
CA ASN A 96 -12.90 7.77 7.69
C ASN A 96 -12.12 6.63 7.00
N TYR A 97 -12.65 5.42 6.96
CA TYR A 97 -11.94 4.23 6.45
C TYR A 97 -12.90 3.14 5.96
N ASP A 98 -14.11 3.53 5.54
CA ASP A 98 -15.16 2.66 4.99
C ASP A 98 -15.07 2.47 3.46
N SER A 99 -13.91 2.76 2.86
CA SER A 99 -13.53 2.33 1.52
C SER A 99 -11.99 2.21 1.40
N VAL A 100 -11.49 1.50 0.39
CA VAL A 100 -10.03 1.41 0.16
C VAL A 100 -9.42 2.79 -0.15
N SER A 101 -10.12 3.64 -0.91
CA SER A 101 -9.67 5.01 -1.16
C SER A 101 -9.48 5.80 0.14
N LYS A 102 -10.41 5.69 1.08
CA LYS A 102 -10.29 6.35 2.39
C LYS A 102 -9.16 5.78 3.25
N LEU A 103 -8.83 4.49 3.09
CA LEU A 103 -7.64 3.93 3.76
C LEU A 103 -6.35 4.56 3.24
N PHE A 104 -6.25 4.88 1.94
CA PHE A 104 -5.12 5.66 1.42
C PHE A 104 -5.12 7.09 1.98
N ASP A 105 -6.28 7.73 2.10
CA ASP A 105 -6.38 9.07 2.73
C ASP A 105 -5.89 9.06 4.19
N VAL A 106 -6.17 7.99 4.95
CA VAL A 106 -5.65 7.81 6.31
C VAL A 106 -4.12 7.76 6.32
N VAL A 107 -3.52 7.00 5.41
CA VAL A 107 -2.06 6.90 5.29
C VAL A 107 -1.45 8.24 4.87
N GLN A 108 -2.00 8.89 3.84
CA GLN A 108 -1.53 10.20 3.37
C GLN A 108 -1.58 11.23 4.49
N LYS A 109 -2.66 11.26 5.26
CA LYS A 109 -2.79 12.18 6.39
C LYS A 109 -1.75 11.93 7.47
N ALA A 110 -1.44 10.67 7.78
CA ALA A 110 -0.41 10.33 8.77
C ALA A 110 0.99 10.78 8.31
N ILE A 111 1.28 10.64 7.01
CA ILE A 111 2.49 11.16 6.37
C ILE A 111 2.54 12.69 6.48
N ASP A 112 1.49 13.38 6.01
CA ASP A 112 1.43 14.85 5.96
C ASP A 112 1.57 15.49 7.35
N GLN A 113 1.15 14.77 8.39
CA GLN A 113 1.18 15.22 9.78
C GLN A 113 2.40 14.74 10.56
N ASP A 114 3.35 14.03 9.91
CA ASP A 114 4.58 13.52 10.51
C ASP A 114 4.31 12.73 11.80
N TYR A 115 3.45 11.71 11.69
CA TYR A 115 3.12 10.83 12.80
C TYR A 115 4.39 10.17 13.36
N TYR A 116 4.48 10.06 14.68
CA TYR A 116 5.63 9.42 15.33
C TYR A 116 5.91 8.00 14.78
N LYS A 117 4.84 7.25 14.49
CA LYS A 117 4.92 5.94 13.85
C LYS A 117 3.88 5.83 12.75
N LEU A 118 4.31 5.27 11.62
CA LEU A 118 3.44 4.82 10.55
C LEU A 118 4.05 3.60 9.87
N ASP A 119 3.49 2.42 10.15
CA ASP A 119 3.84 1.16 9.48
C ASP A 119 2.63 0.67 8.68
N VAL A 120 2.79 0.58 7.35
CA VAL A 120 1.73 0.14 6.44
C VAL A 120 2.15 -1.14 5.72
N THR A 121 1.28 -2.13 5.73
CA THR A 121 1.42 -3.35 4.92
C THR A 121 0.40 -3.31 3.81
N TYR A 122 0.84 -3.50 2.56
CA TYR A 122 -0.01 -3.52 1.38
C TYR A 122 -0.18 -4.92 0.81
N ASP A 123 -1.32 -5.17 0.18
CA ASP A 123 -1.53 -6.39 -0.60
C ASP A 123 -0.59 -6.39 -1.83
N PRO A 124 0.21 -7.45 -2.05
CA PRO A 124 1.20 -7.45 -3.13
C PRO A 124 0.57 -7.53 -4.52
N THR A 125 -0.69 -7.93 -4.63
CA THR A 125 -1.40 -8.13 -5.91
C THR A 125 -2.29 -6.95 -6.24
N LEU A 126 -3.11 -6.52 -5.27
CA LEU A 126 -4.14 -5.51 -5.46
C LEU A 126 -3.71 -4.13 -4.95
N GLY A 127 -2.70 -4.02 -4.08
CA GLY A 127 -2.16 -2.75 -3.60
C GLY A 127 -2.95 -2.05 -2.49
N TYR A 128 -4.08 -2.59 -2.04
CA TYR A 128 -4.81 -1.97 -0.91
C TYR A 128 -4.05 -2.18 0.43
N PRO A 129 -4.20 -1.27 1.41
CA PRO A 129 -3.65 -1.46 2.75
C PRO A 129 -4.31 -2.66 3.45
N THR A 130 -3.51 -3.61 3.93
CA THR A 130 -3.95 -4.77 4.75
C THR A 130 -3.71 -4.55 6.24
N LYS A 131 -2.75 -3.69 6.59
CA LYS A 131 -2.52 -3.20 7.96
C LYS A 131 -2.03 -1.76 7.92
N ILE A 132 -2.60 -0.90 8.78
CA ILE A 132 -2.11 0.46 9.05
C ILE A 132 -1.92 0.56 10.55
N ASP A 133 -0.68 0.62 11.00
CA ASP A 133 -0.29 0.75 12.41
C ASP A 133 0.33 2.13 12.63
N MET A 134 -0.36 2.97 13.38
CA MET A 134 -0.05 4.39 13.49
C MET A 134 -0.12 4.88 14.93
N ASP A 135 0.78 5.80 15.26
CA ASP A 135 0.88 6.48 16.54
C ASP A 135 1.18 7.95 16.22
N TYR A 136 0.34 8.86 16.71
CA TYR A 136 0.51 10.28 16.42
C TYR A 136 1.69 10.85 17.23
N ARG A 137 1.80 10.53 18.52
CA ARG A 137 2.87 10.99 19.40
C ARG A 137 3.23 9.93 20.44
N ALA A 138 4.51 9.50 20.43
CA ALA A 138 5.10 8.51 21.34
C ALA A 138 4.78 8.60 22.85
N GLU A 139 4.42 9.79 23.34
CA GLU A 139 4.25 10.09 24.76
C GLU A 139 2.79 10.36 25.15
N ILE A 140 1.85 10.24 24.21
CA ILE A 140 0.42 10.37 24.50
C ILE A 140 -0.17 8.97 24.59
N ALA A 141 -0.66 8.59 25.77
CA ALA A 141 -1.40 7.35 25.90
C ALA A 141 -2.72 7.41 25.10
N ASP A 142 -3.08 6.27 24.49
CA ASP A 142 -4.39 6.00 23.87
C ASP A 142 -4.64 6.72 22.53
N ASP A 143 -3.61 7.31 21.90
CA ASP A 143 -3.70 7.87 20.55
C ASP A 143 -3.29 6.87 19.45
N GLU A 144 -2.73 5.72 19.83
CA GLU A 144 -2.30 4.67 18.91
C GLU A 144 -3.50 3.92 18.33
N ARG A 145 -3.40 3.60 17.03
CA ARG A 145 -4.44 2.89 16.30
C ARG A 145 -3.85 1.90 15.32
N THR A 146 -4.47 0.73 15.24
CA THR A 146 -4.21 -0.23 14.17
C THR A 146 -5.49 -0.52 13.41
N LEU A 147 -5.46 -0.35 12.09
CA LEU A 147 -6.49 -0.83 11.17
C LEU A 147 -5.99 -2.13 10.53
N THR A 148 -6.81 -3.18 10.57
CA THR A 148 -6.55 -4.45 9.87
C THR A 148 -7.64 -4.68 8.84
N ILE A 149 -7.23 -4.94 7.61
CA ILE A 149 -8.10 -5.15 6.45
C ILE A 149 -7.77 -6.50 5.83
N ASP A 150 -8.76 -7.36 5.72
CA ASP A 150 -8.60 -8.67 5.08
C ASP A 150 -9.88 -9.15 4.42
N ASN A 151 -9.84 -10.36 3.86
CA ASN A 151 -10.96 -11.01 3.18
C ASN A 151 -11.60 -10.10 2.13
N LEU A 152 -10.78 -9.37 1.36
CA LEU A 152 -11.27 -8.55 0.26
C LEU A 152 -11.77 -9.49 -0.84
N GLU A 153 -13.04 -9.32 -1.19
CA GLU A 153 -13.71 -10.11 -2.22
C GLU A 153 -14.35 -9.20 -3.25
N VAL A 154 -13.88 -9.31 -4.50
CA VAL A 154 -14.48 -8.61 -5.64
C VAL A 154 -15.81 -9.26 -5.98
N SER A 155 -16.86 -8.45 -6.08
CA SER A 155 -18.16 -8.91 -6.52
C SER A 155 -18.28 -8.75 -8.03
N LYS A 156 -18.89 -9.73 -8.71
CA LYS A 156 -19.15 -9.61 -10.14
C LYS A 156 -20.35 -8.69 -10.38
N ASN A 157 -20.22 -7.77 -11.34
CA ASN A 157 -21.37 -7.06 -11.89
C ASN A 157 -22.23 -8.09 -12.63
N ASN A 158 -23.46 -8.32 -12.17
CA ASN A 158 -24.47 -9.00 -12.97
C ASN A 158 -24.84 -8.04 -14.11
N LYS A 159 -24.27 -8.30 -15.28
CA LYS A 159 -24.50 -7.55 -16.52
C LYS A 159 -25.95 -7.64 -16.97
#